data_AF-T0I8B1-F1
#
_entry.id   AF-T0I8B1-F1
#
_cell.length_a   1.000
_cell.length_b   1.000
_cell.length_c   1.000
_cell.angle_alpha   90.00
_cell.angle_beta   90.00
_cell.angle_gamma   90.00
#
_symmetry.space_group_name_H-M   'P 1'
#
loop_
_entity.id
_entity.type
_entity.pdbx_description
1 polymer ?
#
loop_
_entity_poly.entity_id
_entity_poly.type
_entity_poly.pdbx_seq_one_letter_code
_entity_poly.pdbx_strand_id
1 'polypeptide(L)' 'MAHWRAILLQLKPRTLEIFLLIAVDRFNSKQAASRLGVPAFWVRRHLLKAIEHIDQNPYVA' A
#
# COMPACT_ATOMS: atom_id res chain seq x y z
N MET A 1 14.87 9.75 -1.50
CA MET A 1 14.60 8.33 -1.83
C MET A 1 14.71 7.39 -0.62
N ALA A 2 15.79 7.42 0.16
CA ALA A 2 15.96 6.52 1.31
C ALA A 2 14.86 6.63 2.38
N HIS A 3 14.36 7.85 2.64
CA HIS A 3 13.30 8.11 3.61
C HIS A 3 11.98 7.37 3.29
N TRP A 4 11.46 7.52 2.07
CA TRP A 4 10.22 6.84 1.67
C TRP A 4 10.36 5.31 1.71
N ARG A 5 11.54 4.79 1.32
CA ARG A 5 11.81 3.37 1.45
C ARG A 5 11.74 2.92 2.91
N ALA A 6 12.31 3.69 3.85
CA ALA A 6 12.26 3.38 5.27
C ALA A 6 10.83 3.37 5.82
N ILE A 7 10.00 4.36 5.46
CA ILE A 7 8.58 4.42 5.87
C ILE A 7 7.81 3.22 5.31
N LEU A 8 7.94 2.94 4.02
CA LEU A 8 7.20 1.87 3.36
C LEU A 8 7.58 0.49 3.89
N LEU A 9 8.86 0.27 4.26
CA LEU A 9 9.31 -1.00 4.85
C LEU A 9 8.77 -1.26 6.26
N GLN A 10 8.21 -0.25 6.94
CA GLN A 10 7.53 -0.45 8.23
C GLN A 10 6.09 -0.95 8.08
N LEU A 11 5.53 -0.93 6.87
CA LEU A 11 4.21 -1.51 6.61
C LEU A 11 4.25 -3.02 6.79
N LYS A 12 3.14 -3.60 7.25
CA LYS A 12 2.97 -5.06 7.24
C LYS A 12 3.17 -5.59 5.81
N PRO A 13 3.82 -6.75 5.61
CA PRO A 13 4.20 -7.23 4.27
C PRO A 13 3.06 -7.22 3.25
N ARG A 14 1.88 -7.66 3.68
CA ARG A 14 0.68 -7.70 2.82
C ARG A 14 0.12 -6.32 2.48
N THR A 15 0.24 -5.37 3.41
CA THR A 15 -0.14 -3.97 3.16
C THR A 15 0.84 -3.32 2.17
N LEU A 16 2.13 -3.58 2.34
CA LEU A 16 3.18 -3.10 1.43
C LEU A 16 2.97 -3.64 0.00
N GLU A 17 2.75 -4.95 -0.15
CA GLU A 17 2.48 -5.59 -1.44
C GLU A 17 1.29 -4.94 -2.16
N ILE A 18 0.17 -4.78 -1.45
CA ILE A 18 -1.04 -4.13 -2.00
C ILE A 18 -0.77 -2.68 -2.40
N PHE A 19 -0.06 -1.93 -1.56
CA PHE A 19 0.29 -0.55 -1.84
C PHE A 19 1.14 -0.43 -3.11
N LEU A 20 2.16 -1.28 -3.27
CA LEU A 20 3.03 -1.28 -4.44
C LEU A 20 2.27 -1.64 -5.73
N LEU A 21 1.39 -2.65 -5.69
CA LEU A 21 0.55 -3.00 -6.83
C LEU A 21 -0.29 -1.80 -7.34
N ILE A 22 -0.79 -0.98 -6.41
CA ILE A 22 -1.64 0.16 -6.77
C ILE A 22 -0.81 1.39 -7.15
N ALA A 23 0.16 1.76 -6.31
CA ALA A 23 0.90 3.01 -6.46
C ALA A 23 1.98 2.94 -7.55
N VAL A 24 2.64 1.78 -7.68
CA VAL A 24 3.75 1.55 -8.62
C VAL A 24 3.26 0.85 -9.87
N ASP A 25 2.60 -0.30 -9.72
CA ASP A 25 2.15 -1.11 -10.87
C ASP A 25 0.84 -0.58 -11.50
N ARG A 26 0.24 0.47 -10.91
CA ARG A 26 -0.97 1.16 -11.39
C ARG A 26 -2.21 0.27 -11.48
N PHE A 27 -2.29 -0.78 -10.66
CA PHE A 27 -3.50 -1.59 -10.56
C PHE A 27 -4.59 -0.79 -9.85
N ASN A 28 -5.83 -0.94 -10.28
CA ASN A 28 -6.97 -0.57 -9.45
C ASN A 28 -7.27 -1.67 -8.40
N SER A 29 -8.10 -1.34 -7.40
CA SER A 29 -8.42 -2.29 -6.32
C SER A 29 -9.03 -3.61 -6.79
N LYS A 30 -9.76 -3.63 -7.91
CA LYS A 30 -10.33 -4.87 -8.49
C LYS A 30 -9.26 -5.73 -9.14
N GLN A 31 -8.34 -5.11 -9.89
CA GLN A 31 -7.21 -5.80 -10.51
C GLN A 31 -6.28 -6.39 -9.45
N ALA A 32 -5.96 -5.63 -8.40
CA ALA A 32 -5.15 -6.12 -7.28
C ALA A 32 -5.85 -7.27 -6.54
N ALA A 33 -7.16 -7.16 -6.32
CA ALA A 33 -7.97 -8.22 -5.70
C ALA A 33 -7.95 -9.52 -6.52
N SER A 34 -8.18 -9.41 -7.83
CA SER A 34 -8.10 -10.53 -8.75
C SER A 34 -6.71 -11.17 -8.76
N ARG A 35 -5.65 -10.35 -8.84
CA ARG A 35 -4.24 -10.80 -8.84
C ARG A 35 -3.86 -11.57 -7.58
N LEU A 36 -4.41 -11.18 -6.44
CA LEU A 36 -4.10 -11.73 -5.12
C LEU A 36 -5.08 -12.82 -4.67
N GLY A 37 -6.14 -13.11 -5.43
CA GLY A 37 -7.16 -14.10 -5.08
C GLY A 37 -7.97 -13.72 -3.83
N VAL A 38 -8.21 -12.42 -3.60
CA VAL A 38 -8.89 -11.90 -2.39
C VAL A 38 -10.04 -10.95 -2.75
N PRO A 39 -10.98 -10.68 -1.82
CA PRO A 39 -12.03 -9.69 -2.04
C PRO A 39 -11.51 -8.25 -2.16
N ALA A 40 -12.14 -7.44 -3.03
CA ALA A 40 -11.74 -6.04 -3.26
C ALA A 40 -11.84 -5.15 -2.00
N PHE A 41 -12.81 -5.39 -1.11
CA PHE A 41 -12.91 -4.63 0.13
C PHE A 41 -11.70 -4.87 1.05
N TRP A 42 -11.12 -6.07 1.00
CA TRP A 42 -9.95 -6.44 1.79
C TRP A 42 -8.71 -5.68 1.30
N VAL A 43 -8.53 -5.60 -0.03
CA VAL A 43 -7.52 -4.73 -0.66
C VAL A 43 -7.70 -3.28 -0.22
N ARG A 44 -8.93 -2.75 -0.29
CA ARG A 44 -9.24 -1.37 0.12
C ARG A 44 -8.88 -1.12 1.58
N ARG A 45 -9.16 -2.06 2.48
CA ARG A 45 -8.79 -1.95 3.91
C ARG A 45 -7.27 -1.86 4.10
N HIS A 46 -6.50 -2.67 3.37
CA HIS A 46 -5.05 -2.60 3.43
C HIS A 46 -4.50 -1.30 2.83
N LEU A 47 -5.06 -0.85 1.71
CA LEU A 47 -4.66 0.42 1.10
C LEU A 47 -4.88 1.60 2.05
N LEU A 48 -6.03 1.67 2.74
CA LEU A 48 -6.30 2.71 3.72
C LEU A 48 -5.27 2.73 4.85
N LYS A 49 -4.88 1.55 5.37
CA LYS A 49 -3.83 1.43 6.38
C LYS A 49 -2.46 1.89 5.87
N ALA A 50 -2.16 1.64 4.59
CA ALA A 50 -0.92 2.12 3.99
C ALA A 50 -0.88 3.65 3.92
N ILE A 51 -2.00 4.25 3.48
CA ILE A 51 -2.15 5.71 3.40
C ILE A 51 -2.04 6.34 4.79
N GLU A 52 -2.77 5.80 5.77
CA GLU A 52 -2.73 6.28 7.17
C GLU A 52 -1.30 6.23 7.75
N HIS A 53 -0.58 5.12 7.53
CA HIS A 53 0.82 5.00 7.98
C HIS A 53 1.74 6.03 7.33
N ILE A 54 1.56 6.30 6.04
CA ILE A 54 2.35 7.31 5.31
C ILE A 54 2.01 8.71 5.82
N ASP A 55 0.73 9.00 6.04
CA ASP A 55 0.24 10.29 6.53
C ASP A 55 0.77 10.60 7.94
N GLN A 56 0.88 9.59 8.81
CA GLN A 56 1.46 9.71 10.15
C GLN A 56 3.00 9.85 10.14
N ASN A 57 3.65 9.61 9.00
CA ASN A 57 5.09 9.75 8.82
C ASN A 57 5.38 10.70 7.64
N PRO A 58 4.92 11.96 7.70
CA PRO A 58 5.09 12.86 6.57
C PRO A 58 6.57 13.19 6.37
N TYR A 59 6.98 13.29 5.11
CA TYR A 59 8.29 13.83 4.77
C TYR A 59 8.35 15.29 5.22
N VAL A 60 9.15 15.56 6.25
CA VAL A 60 9.54 16.92 6.61
C VAL A 60 10.78 17.25 5.77
N ALA A 61 10.60 18.16 4.82
CA ALA A 61 11.63 18.63 3.90
C ALA A 61 12.66 19.52 4.59
#